data_AF-A0A8H3GQZ8-F1
#
_entry.id   AF-A0A8H3GQZ8-F1
#
_cell.length_a   1.000
_cell.length_b   1.000
_cell.length_c   1.000
_cell.angle_alpha   90.00
_cell.angle_beta   90.00
_cell.angle_gamma   90.00
#
_symmetry.space_group_name_H-M   'P 1'
#
loop_
_entity.id
_entity.type
_entity.pdbx_description
1 polymer ?
#
loop_
_entity_poly.entity_id
_entity_poly.type
_entity_poly.pdbx_seq_one_letter_code
_entity_poly.pdbx_strand_id
1 'polypeptide(L)'
;MNELAPDACVPGNHEFDYERSQFDQLIKFCNFPWVLSNARDKTASGDTLKGHVRYLLQDVVLDQQKLRIGIMGDTVSKIGRKASKTFELLDMKEECMKLAKELRENHKCDLVFALTHSLYSEDFELGKHANCYTVGDFNGKLEDKEGVDLILGGHNHEYFVGKGISKESVIEPKTVNFKGPLDDDDGLLPAANSRRHDYELRHRIIKSGTDFQDLSEIEIEVEDKPEGEVRKKVIKSVKVVRHHAPGPNNSGTVLGNWIADSMIRWYDTYRTDSMPELDRPVFIMTGGSIRSGADEIDSSKITKGDIVRLLPFNTPLVTLKMKGEDLRETLRCALRYTGRDKSGSFPVVSGIEVEWDSAQTDNQKRVKSVRLSPKDPEDKTNQEDEIKDGKEYDVLTHTYLYEGGDGLKPFETYSKAEKGYITDVPIYEALLRVINAISLMDAVALTDSPSHRDSMFNKLLEIIPDNTEDIDDAIVSQRIIDMMTEFAKSVKLPELDIPLEVDGRVTDKPTTG
;
A
#
# COMPACT_ATOMS: atom_id res chain seq x y z
N MET A 1 14.88 -12.06 1.40
CA MET A 1 15.67 -11.19 2.32
C MET A 1 16.93 -11.88 2.83
N ASN A 2 16.88 -12.99 3.58
CA ASN A 2 18.11 -13.66 4.04
C ASN A 2 19.06 -14.04 2.89
N GLU A 3 18.53 -14.58 1.80
CA GLU A 3 19.34 -14.89 0.60
C GLU A 3 19.91 -13.64 -0.08
N LEU A 4 19.24 -12.49 0.04
CA LEU A 4 19.73 -11.21 -0.48
C LEU A 4 20.77 -10.57 0.45
N ALA A 5 20.76 -10.95 1.74
CA ALA A 5 21.67 -10.50 2.79
C ALA A 5 21.96 -8.98 2.78
N PRO A 6 20.94 -8.10 2.90
CA PRO A 6 21.14 -6.67 2.87
C PRO A 6 22.04 -6.20 4.03
N ASP A 7 22.93 -5.25 3.77
CA ASP A 7 23.84 -4.71 4.79
C ASP A 7 23.12 -3.86 5.85
N ALA A 8 21.95 -3.31 5.53
CA ALA A 8 21.11 -2.53 6.44
C ALA A 8 19.62 -2.64 6.06
N CYS A 9 18.75 -2.69 7.06
CA CYS A 9 17.29 -2.61 6.91
C CYS A 9 16.71 -1.68 7.96
N VAL A 10 15.77 -0.81 7.57
CA VAL A 10 14.99 0.03 8.50
C VAL A 10 13.56 -0.51 8.55
N PRO A 11 12.95 -0.65 9.74
CA PRO A 11 11.54 -1.00 9.83
C PRO A 11 10.66 0.18 9.37
N GLY A 12 9.69 -0.11 8.52
CA GLY A 12 8.60 0.80 8.20
C GLY A 12 7.44 0.72 9.18
N ASN A 13 6.35 1.39 8.86
CA ASN A 13 5.15 1.37 9.70
C ASN A 13 4.49 -0.01 9.75
N HIS A 14 4.58 -0.79 8.67
CA HIS A 14 3.91 -2.08 8.54
C HIS A 14 4.59 -3.22 9.33
N GLU A 15 5.88 -3.09 9.64
CA GLU A 15 6.54 -3.95 10.63
C GLU A 15 5.86 -3.87 12.01
N PHE A 16 5.07 -2.82 12.25
CA PHE A 16 4.37 -2.54 13.50
C PHE A 16 2.84 -2.64 13.41
N ASP A 17 2.29 -3.22 12.33
CA ASP A 17 0.83 -3.41 12.16
C ASP A 17 0.24 -4.32 13.25
N TYR A 18 1.02 -5.30 13.68
CA TYR A 18 0.65 -6.25 14.72
C TYR A 18 1.22 -5.84 16.09
N GLU A 19 1.11 -6.73 17.06
CA GLU A 19 1.79 -6.53 18.35
C GLU A 19 3.30 -6.55 18.16
N ARG A 20 3.99 -5.71 18.91
CA ARG A 20 5.45 -5.58 18.83
C ARG A 20 6.18 -6.92 19.02
N SER A 21 5.63 -7.79 19.87
CA SER A 21 6.13 -9.14 20.12
C SER A 21 6.22 -10.00 18.86
N GLN A 22 5.36 -9.79 17.87
CA GLN A 22 5.39 -10.51 16.60
C GLN A 22 6.60 -10.08 15.77
N PHE A 23 6.83 -8.78 15.62
CA PHE A 23 8.00 -8.29 14.90
C PHE A 23 9.31 -8.71 15.60
N ASP A 24 9.36 -8.67 16.93
CA ASP A 24 10.50 -9.17 17.71
C ASP A 24 10.77 -10.67 17.53
N GLN A 25 9.78 -11.45 17.10
CA GLN A 25 9.98 -12.85 16.70
C GLN A 25 10.51 -12.94 15.26
N LEU A 26 9.95 -12.16 14.34
CA LEU A 26 10.34 -12.16 12.92
C LEU A 26 11.81 -11.77 12.73
N ILE A 27 12.29 -10.74 13.43
CA ILE A 27 13.69 -10.30 13.33
C ILE A 27 14.70 -11.38 13.75
N LYS A 28 14.30 -12.36 14.58
CA LYS A 28 15.18 -13.47 14.98
C LYS A 28 15.45 -14.47 13.85
N PHE A 29 14.61 -14.45 12.81
CA PHE A 29 14.82 -15.26 11.61
C PHE A 29 15.67 -14.51 10.57
N CYS A 30 15.99 -13.24 10.79
CA CYS A 30 16.80 -12.43 9.88
C CYS A 30 18.29 -12.60 10.18
N ASN A 31 19.09 -12.82 9.13
CA ASN A 31 20.56 -12.92 9.20
C ASN A 31 21.25 -11.60 8.80
N PHE A 32 20.51 -10.50 8.82
CA PHE A 32 20.94 -9.16 8.44
C PHE A 32 20.46 -8.15 9.51
N PRO A 33 21.14 -7.01 9.66
CA PRO A 33 20.85 -6.08 10.74
C PRO A 33 19.64 -5.19 10.46
N TRP A 34 18.85 -4.95 11.51
CA TRP A 34 17.80 -3.93 11.54
C TRP A 34 18.28 -2.70 12.30
N VAL A 35 18.32 -1.55 11.63
CA VAL A 35 18.72 -0.26 12.20
C VAL A 35 17.48 0.60 12.48
N LEU A 36 17.33 1.07 13.72
CA LEU A 36 16.28 2.00 14.11
C LEU A 36 16.79 2.93 15.21
N SER A 37 17.03 4.17 14.81
CA SER A 37 17.69 5.25 15.53
C SER A 37 16.69 6.13 16.28
N ASN A 38 15.55 6.47 15.67
CA ASN A 38 14.53 7.34 16.27
C ASN A 38 13.54 6.60 17.17
N ALA A 39 13.96 5.56 17.89
CA ALA A 39 13.07 4.81 18.75
C ALA A 39 13.73 4.33 20.05
N ARG A 40 13.03 4.53 21.17
CA ARG A 40 13.49 4.19 22.51
C ARG A 40 12.48 3.32 23.24
N ASP A 41 12.95 2.22 23.82
CA ASP A 41 12.11 1.34 24.63
C ASP A 41 11.66 2.08 25.91
N LYS A 42 10.36 2.04 26.22
CA LYS A 42 9.80 2.66 27.43
C LYS A 42 10.12 1.88 28.71
N THR A 43 10.50 0.61 28.57
CA THR A 43 10.62 -0.37 29.66
C THR A 43 12.04 -0.88 29.88
N ALA A 44 12.94 -0.72 28.90
CA ALA A 44 14.34 -1.07 29.02
C ALA A 44 15.22 0.14 29.35
N SER A 45 16.32 -0.07 30.08
CA SER A 45 17.29 0.97 30.47
C SER A 45 18.22 1.42 29.34
N GLY A 46 17.81 1.30 28.08
CA GLY A 46 18.65 1.55 26.90
C GLY A 46 17.99 2.42 25.83
N ASP A 47 18.82 3.04 24.99
CA ASP A 47 18.42 3.97 23.92
C ASP A 47 18.07 3.25 22.60
N THR A 48 17.81 1.94 22.62
CA THR A 48 17.56 1.15 21.41
C THR A 48 16.53 0.07 21.67
N LEU A 49 15.71 -0.19 20.65
CA LEU A 49 14.73 -1.27 20.70
C LEU A 49 15.38 -2.65 20.64
N LYS A 50 14.81 -3.60 21.37
CA LYS A 50 15.26 -4.99 21.36
C LYS A 50 15.37 -5.54 19.93
N GLY A 51 16.49 -6.17 19.63
CA GLY A 51 16.78 -6.80 18.33
C GLY A 51 17.07 -5.81 17.19
N HIS A 52 17.21 -4.53 17.51
CA HIS A 52 17.63 -3.47 16.59
C HIS A 52 18.96 -2.91 17.05
N VAL A 53 19.66 -2.26 16.14
CA VAL A 53 20.83 -1.42 16.46
C VAL A 53 20.49 0.04 16.24
N ARG A 54 21.10 0.94 17.03
CA ARG A 54 20.89 2.38 16.90
C ARG A 54 21.54 2.95 15.65
N TYR A 55 22.64 2.35 15.19
CA TYR A 55 23.33 2.68 13.95
C TYR A 55 24.19 1.48 13.51
N LEU A 56 24.65 1.50 12.26
CA LEU A 56 25.60 0.56 11.69
C LEU A 56 26.87 1.29 11.26
N LEU A 57 27.99 0.57 11.26
CA LEU A 57 29.27 1.06 10.73
C LEU A 57 29.69 0.11 9.62
N GLN A 58 29.83 0.64 8.41
CA GLN A 58 30.28 -0.10 7.25
C GLN A 58 31.64 0.41 6.80
N ASP A 59 32.61 -0.49 6.73
CA ASP A 59 33.93 -0.19 6.20
C ASP A 59 33.98 -0.64 4.73
N VAL A 60 34.23 0.29 3.82
CA VAL A 60 34.33 0.06 2.37
C VAL A 60 35.76 0.38 1.91
N VAL A 61 36.35 -0.45 1.05
CA VAL A 61 37.67 -0.20 0.47
C VAL A 61 37.49 0.27 -0.96
N LEU A 62 37.86 1.52 -1.26
CA LEU A 62 37.87 2.11 -2.60
C LEU A 62 39.29 2.55 -2.94
N ASP A 63 39.85 2.10 -4.07
CA ASP A 63 41.18 2.50 -4.55
C ASP A 63 42.28 2.47 -3.48
N GLN A 64 42.30 1.40 -2.67
CA GLN A 64 43.22 1.20 -1.54
C GLN A 64 43.06 2.19 -0.37
N GLN A 65 42.05 3.07 -0.42
CA GLN A 65 41.60 3.86 0.72
C GLN A 65 40.42 3.18 1.41
N LYS A 66 40.44 3.20 2.74
CA LYS A 66 39.33 2.71 3.56
C LYS A 66 38.39 3.88 3.88
N LEU A 67 37.15 3.79 3.44
CA LEU A 67 36.06 4.66 3.83
C LEU A 67 35.24 4.01 4.94
N ARG A 68 34.92 4.78 5.98
CA ARG A 68 33.98 4.37 7.01
C ARG A 68 32.67 5.12 6.85
N ILE A 69 31.59 4.37 6.67
CA ILE A 69 30.23 4.89 6.51
C ILE A 69 29.44 4.57 7.78
N GLY A 70 28.88 5.59 8.40
CA GLY A 70 27.87 5.42 9.45
C GLY A 70 26.47 5.38 8.83
N ILE A 71 25.64 4.43 9.22
CA ILE A 71 24.26 4.30 8.73
C ILE A 71 23.31 4.40 9.92
N MET A 72 22.40 5.36 9.88
CA MET A 72 21.28 5.50 10.81
C MET A 72 19.97 5.09 10.14
N GLY A 73 18.95 4.78 10.93
CA GLY A 73 17.67 4.26 10.46
C GLY A 73 16.51 5.00 11.10
N ASP A 74 15.59 5.56 10.32
CA ASP A 74 14.45 6.30 10.86
C ASP A 74 13.12 5.84 10.27
N THR A 75 12.07 5.80 11.07
CA THR A 75 10.71 5.42 10.64
C THR A 75 9.70 6.55 10.88
N VAL A 76 8.60 6.56 10.12
CA VAL A 76 7.50 7.54 10.26
C VAL A 76 7.03 7.67 11.70
N SER A 77 6.54 8.86 12.05
CA SER A 77 5.91 9.13 13.35
C SER A 77 4.60 8.35 13.58
N LYS A 78 3.92 7.90 12.51
CA LYS A 78 2.64 7.19 12.56
C LYS A 78 2.82 5.69 12.32
N ILE A 79 2.97 4.93 13.39
CA ILE A 79 3.04 3.46 13.40
C ILE A 79 1.80 2.83 14.04
N GLY A 80 1.65 1.50 13.93
CA GLY A 80 0.50 0.77 14.47
C GLY A 80 0.22 1.03 15.97
N ARG A 81 -1.05 1.29 16.30
CA ARG A 81 -1.52 1.70 17.64
C ARG A 81 -1.14 0.75 18.77
N LYS A 82 -1.01 -0.56 18.49
CA LYS A 82 -0.61 -1.54 19.51
C LYS A 82 0.90 -1.46 19.79
N ALA A 83 1.71 -1.41 18.75
CA ALA A 83 3.16 -1.32 18.86
C ALA A 83 3.62 0.00 19.49
N SER A 84 3.01 1.14 19.14
CA SER A 84 3.37 2.47 19.69
C SER A 84 3.21 2.63 21.20
N LYS A 85 2.48 1.72 21.85
CA LYS A 85 2.38 1.70 23.33
C LYS A 85 3.64 1.15 24.00
N THR A 86 4.46 0.39 23.27
CA THR A 86 5.61 -0.34 23.81
C THR A 86 6.91 0.45 23.78
N PHE A 87 7.00 1.45 22.90
CA PHE A 87 8.18 2.33 22.78
C PHE A 87 7.79 3.78 22.49
N GLU A 88 8.76 4.67 22.56
CA GLU A 88 8.67 6.07 22.16
C GLU A 88 9.41 6.28 20.85
N LEU A 89 8.78 7.00 19.92
CA LEU A 89 9.46 7.52 18.73
C LEU A 89 10.00 8.92 19.05
N LEU A 90 11.27 9.13 18.74
CA LEU A 90 11.98 10.40 18.94
C LEU A 90 11.80 11.29 17.70
N ASP A 91 12.04 12.60 17.84
CA ASP A 91 12.09 13.49 16.69
C ASP A 91 13.25 13.09 15.76
N MET A 92 12.90 12.77 14.51
CA MET A 92 13.84 12.27 13.51
C MET A 92 14.98 13.27 13.24
N LYS A 93 14.69 14.57 13.22
CA LYS A 93 15.68 15.61 12.87
C LYS A 93 16.68 15.80 13.99
N GLU A 94 16.19 15.87 15.22
CA GLU A 94 17.04 16.01 16.41
C GLU A 94 17.95 14.80 16.60
N GLU A 95 17.39 13.59 16.51
CA GLU A 95 18.16 12.36 16.70
C GLU A 95 19.16 12.14 15.55
N CYS A 96 18.78 12.45 14.31
CA CYS A 96 19.68 12.42 13.16
C CYS A 96 20.88 13.35 13.34
N MET A 97 20.68 14.59 13.76
CA MET A 97 21.79 15.53 13.98
C MET A 97 22.73 15.09 15.09
N LYS A 98 22.16 14.58 16.20
CA LYS A 98 22.93 14.04 17.31
C LYS A 98 23.76 12.83 16.90
N LEU A 99 23.16 11.89 16.18
CA LEU A 99 23.86 10.68 15.71
C LEU A 99 24.89 10.98 14.64
N ALA A 100 24.62 11.89 13.70
CA ALA A 100 25.60 12.26 12.68
C ALA A 100 26.89 12.79 13.33
N LYS A 101 26.74 13.65 14.35
CA LYS A 101 27.86 14.14 15.14
C LYS A 101 28.58 12.99 15.88
N GLU A 102 27.83 12.12 16.57
CA GLU A 102 28.40 10.96 17.28
C GLU A 102 29.21 10.04 16.34
N LEU A 103 28.68 9.75 15.15
CA LEU A 103 29.31 8.90 14.13
C LEU A 103 30.61 9.51 13.60
N ARG A 104 30.66 10.83 13.39
CA ARG A 104 31.87 11.53 12.95
C ARG A 104 32.90 11.67 14.07
N GLU A 105 32.49 12.12 15.25
CA GLU A 105 33.40 12.40 16.36
C GLU A 105 33.95 11.13 17.01
N ASN A 106 33.09 10.14 17.29
CA ASN A 106 33.47 8.97 18.07
C ASN A 106 33.91 7.80 17.17
N HIS A 107 33.22 7.60 16.04
CA HIS A 107 33.49 6.45 15.16
C HIS A 107 34.36 6.78 13.95
N LYS A 108 34.68 8.08 13.77
CA LYS A 108 35.50 8.60 12.67
C LYS A 108 34.92 8.25 11.30
N CYS A 109 33.60 8.29 11.17
CA CYS A 109 32.93 8.08 9.88
C CYS A 109 33.27 9.21 8.91
N ASP A 110 33.64 8.82 7.69
CA ASP A 110 33.87 9.73 6.58
C ASP A 110 32.54 10.21 6.00
N LEU A 111 31.58 9.29 5.85
CA LEU A 111 30.22 9.58 5.42
C LEU A 111 29.18 9.09 6.44
N VAL A 112 28.02 9.73 6.46
CA VAL A 112 26.87 9.35 7.27
C VAL A 112 25.62 9.30 6.39
N PHE A 113 24.98 8.14 6.32
CA PHE A 113 23.75 7.93 5.55
C PHE A 113 22.54 7.77 6.48
N ALA A 114 21.42 8.37 6.12
CA ALA A 114 20.13 8.13 6.76
C ALA A 114 19.30 7.20 5.87
N LEU A 115 18.97 6.03 6.40
CA LEU A 115 18.04 5.08 5.79
C LEU A 115 16.65 5.30 6.40
N THR A 116 15.71 5.85 5.64
CA THR A 116 14.42 6.29 6.17
C THR A 116 13.25 5.50 5.60
N HIS A 117 12.23 5.29 6.42
CA HIS A 117 10.90 4.92 5.98
C HIS A 117 9.95 6.03 6.41
N SER A 118 9.98 7.14 5.67
CA SER A 118 9.31 8.40 6.02
C SER A 118 8.58 9.02 4.84
N LEU A 119 7.59 9.89 5.10
CA LEU A 119 6.94 10.67 4.05
C LEU A 119 7.94 11.62 3.37
N TYR A 120 7.67 12.02 2.13
CA TYR A 120 8.43 13.07 1.44
C TYR A 120 8.66 14.32 2.28
N SER A 121 7.60 14.85 2.90
CA SER A 121 7.70 16.06 3.72
C SER A 121 8.66 15.87 4.90
N GLU A 122 8.69 14.67 5.49
CA GLU A 122 9.60 14.36 6.59
C GLU A 122 11.04 14.24 6.10
N ASP A 123 11.28 13.56 4.97
CA ASP A 123 12.61 13.44 4.35
C ASP A 123 13.16 14.79 3.87
N PHE A 124 12.32 15.68 3.32
CA PHE A 124 12.73 17.03 2.91
C PHE A 124 13.11 17.90 4.11
N GLU A 125 12.28 17.90 5.15
CA GLU A 125 12.58 18.62 6.39
C GLU A 125 13.84 18.05 7.06
N LEU A 126 14.06 16.74 6.98
CA LEU A 126 15.30 16.10 7.43
C LEU A 126 16.49 16.56 6.60
N GLY A 127 16.40 16.51 5.27
CA GLY A 127 17.48 16.93 4.37
C GLY A 127 17.91 18.38 4.61
N LYS A 128 16.95 19.26 4.86
CA LYS A 128 17.17 20.66 5.23
C LYS A 128 17.85 20.79 6.59
N HIS A 129 17.33 20.11 7.60
CA HIS A 129 17.82 20.21 8.97
C HIS A 129 19.21 19.56 9.14
N ALA A 130 19.45 18.45 8.45
CA ALA A 130 20.66 17.64 8.51
C ALA A 130 21.71 17.99 7.43
N ASN A 131 21.59 19.17 6.82
CA ASN A 131 22.54 19.70 5.83
C ASN A 131 22.85 18.70 4.69
N CYS A 132 21.85 17.98 4.18
CA CYS A 132 22.02 16.98 3.13
C CYS A 132 22.03 17.61 1.72
N TYR A 133 22.94 18.55 1.46
CA TYR A 133 23.00 19.32 0.20
C TYR A 133 24.19 18.93 -0.65
N THR A 134 24.08 19.09 -1.98
CA THR A 134 25.23 19.02 -2.89
C THR A 134 26.20 20.18 -2.71
N VAL A 135 27.49 19.90 -2.89
CA VAL A 135 28.55 20.91 -2.78
C VAL A 135 28.27 22.02 -3.80
N GLY A 136 28.12 23.25 -3.32
CA GLY A 136 27.76 24.41 -4.15
C GLY A 136 26.28 24.81 -4.09
N ASP A 137 25.38 23.92 -3.67
CA ASP A 137 23.98 24.26 -3.43
C ASP A 137 23.74 24.82 -2.03
N PHE A 138 24.61 24.49 -1.07
CA PHE A 138 24.57 25.06 0.28
C PHE A 138 25.14 26.48 0.32
N ASN A 139 24.41 27.42 0.91
CA ASN A 139 24.87 28.80 1.09
C ASN A 139 25.83 28.86 2.29
N GLY A 140 27.08 28.48 2.03
CA GLY A 140 28.14 28.39 3.02
C GLY A 140 29.10 27.24 2.70
N LYS A 141 29.94 26.89 3.67
CA LYS A 141 30.79 25.71 3.62
C LYS A 141 30.04 24.53 4.23
N LEU A 142 29.77 23.52 3.42
CA LEU A 142 29.06 22.32 3.87
C LEU A 142 29.95 21.45 4.76
N GLU A 143 31.25 21.45 4.48
CA GLU A 143 32.27 20.71 5.22
C GLU A 143 32.41 21.15 6.69
N ASP A 144 32.01 22.37 7.02
CA ASP A 144 31.96 22.93 8.37
C ASP A 144 30.68 22.51 9.15
N LYS A 145 29.75 21.77 8.52
CA LYS A 145 28.43 21.47 9.08
C LYS A 145 28.25 20.00 9.41
N GLU A 146 27.70 19.75 10.59
CA GLU A 146 27.20 18.43 10.97
C GLU A 146 26.02 18.00 10.11
N GLY A 147 25.73 16.70 10.16
CA GLY A 147 24.58 16.08 9.52
C GLY A 147 24.96 14.99 8.51
N VAL A 148 24.00 14.65 7.66
CA VAL A 148 24.05 13.46 6.79
C VAL A 148 24.49 13.82 5.38
N ASP A 149 25.06 12.83 4.69
CA ASP A 149 25.56 12.97 3.33
C ASP A 149 24.53 12.47 2.31
N LEU A 150 23.72 11.46 2.64
CA LEU A 150 22.71 10.90 1.73
C LEU A 150 21.51 10.39 2.51
N ILE A 151 20.31 10.63 1.99
CA ILE A 151 19.06 10.07 2.50
C ILE A 151 18.55 9.03 1.49
N LEU A 152 18.34 7.80 1.96
CA LEU A 152 17.77 6.69 1.22
C LEU A 152 16.41 6.36 1.83
N GLY A 153 15.32 6.74 1.15
CA GLY A 153 13.97 6.76 1.73
C GLY A 153 12.97 5.76 1.15
N GLY A 154 11.85 5.57 1.86
CA GLY A 154 10.74 4.67 1.49
C GLY A 154 9.34 5.25 1.80
N HIS A 155 8.37 4.41 2.15
CA HIS A 155 6.99 4.77 2.57
C HIS A 155 6.03 5.27 1.46
N ASN A 156 6.45 6.18 0.58
CA ASN A 156 5.54 6.79 -0.41
C ASN A 156 5.17 5.87 -1.59
N HIS A 157 5.83 4.73 -1.74
CA HIS A 157 5.64 3.78 -2.86
C HIS A 157 5.93 4.39 -4.24
N GLU A 158 6.66 5.50 -4.27
CA GLU A 158 7.00 6.24 -5.48
C GLU A 158 8.52 6.30 -5.64
N TYR A 159 8.96 6.23 -6.90
CA TYR A 159 10.36 6.43 -7.24
C TYR A 159 10.66 7.92 -7.22
N PHE A 160 11.73 8.34 -6.56
CA PHE A 160 12.09 9.74 -6.44
C PHE A 160 13.59 9.95 -6.34
N VAL A 161 14.07 11.00 -7.00
CA VAL A 161 15.43 11.51 -6.86
C VAL A 161 15.35 13.02 -6.67
N GLY A 162 15.91 13.53 -5.56
CA GLY A 162 15.91 14.94 -5.24
C GLY A 162 16.81 15.78 -6.15
N LYS A 163 16.51 17.07 -6.29
CA LYS A 163 17.25 18.01 -7.17
C LYS A 163 18.70 18.27 -6.70
N GLY A 164 19.08 17.78 -5.52
CA GLY A 164 20.50 17.73 -5.13
C GLY A 164 21.32 16.79 -6.01
N ILE A 165 20.69 15.91 -6.77
CA ILE A 165 21.33 15.05 -7.77
C ILE A 165 20.96 15.60 -9.15
N SER A 166 21.98 15.90 -9.97
CA SER A 166 21.76 16.45 -11.31
C SER A 166 20.92 15.47 -12.16
N LYS A 167 19.98 16.01 -12.93
CA LYS A 167 19.08 15.23 -13.79
C LYS A 167 19.87 14.40 -14.81
N GLU A 168 20.97 14.93 -15.31
CA GLU A 168 21.86 14.27 -16.27
C GLU A 168 22.56 13.04 -15.66
N SER A 169 22.67 12.99 -14.33
CA SER A 169 23.22 11.86 -13.58
C SER A 169 22.19 10.79 -13.22
N VAL A 170 20.92 10.97 -13.61
CA VAL A 170 19.85 9.99 -13.41
C VAL A 170 19.57 9.27 -14.73
N ILE A 171 19.77 7.95 -14.74
CA ILE A 171 19.55 7.09 -15.90
C ILE A 171 18.31 6.25 -15.64
N GLU A 172 17.28 6.44 -16.47
CA GLU A 172 16.02 5.69 -16.39
C GLU A 172 15.78 4.85 -17.66
N PRO A 173 15.06 3.71 -17.56
CA PRO A 173 14.67 2.94 -18.73
C PRO A 173 13.73 3.75 -19.63
N LYS A 174 13.93 3.69 -20.95
CA LYS A 174 13.12 4.42 -21.95
C LYS A 174 11.61 4.11 -21.91
N THR A 175 11.23 3.02 -21.25
CA THR A 175 9.84 2.55 -21.11
C THR A 175 9.09 3.21 -19.97
N VAL A 176 9.77 4.01 -19.14
CA VAL A 176 9.15 4.73 -18.02
C VAL A 176 8.93 6.18 -18.44
N ASN A 177 7.67 6.57 -18.68
CA ASN A 177 7.30 7.98 -18.87
C ASN A 177 7.18 8.66 -17.50
N PHE A 178 8.28 8.70 -16.75
CA PHE A 178 8.31 9.35 -15.44
C PHE A 178 8.39 10.87 -15.63
N LYS A 179 7.30 11.57 -15.32
CA LYS A 179 7.38 13.00 -14.98
C LYS A 179 7.60 13.08 -13.48
N GLY A 180 8.83 12.86 -13.04
CA GLY A 180 9.17 13.05 -11.64
C GLY A 180 8.84 14.46 -11.16
N PRO A 181 8.84 14.71 -9.85
CA PRO A 181 8.64 16.04 -9.23
C PRO A 181 9.83 17.00 -9.47
N LEU A 182 10.41 16.95 -10.66
CA LEU A 182 11.22 18.03 -11.21
C LEU A 182 10.34 19.23 -11.60
N ASP A 183 9.03 19.03 -11.78
CA ASP A 183 8.07 20.09 -12.09
C ASP A 183 7.20 20.40 -10.85
N ASP A 184 7.28 21.65 -10.39
CA ASP A 184 6.69 22.20 -9.14
C ASP A 184 5.14 22.27 -9.14
N ASP A 185 4.44 21.61 -10.07
CA ASP A 185 3.01 21.84 -10.36
C ASP A 185 2.05 20.86 -9.64
N ASP A 186 2.58 19.94 -8.83
CA ASP A 186 1.86 18.69 -8.49
C ASP A 186 1.25 18.67 -7.08
N GLY A 187 1.37 19.75 -6.31
CA GLY A 187 0.70 19.91 -5.00
C GLY A 187 1.10 18.86 -3.93
N LEU A 188 2.10 18.03 -4.22
CA LEU A 188 2.76 17.09 -3.31
C LEU A 188 3.64 17.80 -2.26
N LEU A 189 3.97 19.06 -2.53
CA LEU A 189 4.80 19.91 -1.71
C LEU A 189 3.93 21.03 -1.12
N PRO A 190 4.15 21.46 0.15
CA PRO A 190 3.34 22.51 0.77
C PRO A 190 3.32 23.78 -0.10
N ALA A 191 2.12 24.31 -0.36
CA ALA A 191 1.94 25.49 -1.20
C ALA A 191 2.66 26.72 -0.62
N ALA A 192 3.81 27.07 -1.18
CA ALA A 192 4.49 28.34 -0.89
C ALA A 192 5.36 28.80 -2.08
N ASN A 193 5.04 29.99 -2.61
CA ASN A 193 5.76 30.81 -3.60
C ASN A 193 7.02 30.20 -4.27
N SER A 194 6.92 29.99 -5.58
CA SER A 194 7.84 29.34 -6.54
C SER A 194 9.34 29.70 -6.51
N ARG A 195 9.78 30.74 -5.81
CA ARG A 195 11.23 31.05 -5.66
C ARG A 195 11.88 30.47 -4.40
N ARG A 196 11.11 30.03 -3.40
CA ARG A 196 11.64 29.32 -2.21
C ARG A 196 11.78 27.81 -2.46
N HIS A 197 10.97 27.26 -3.35
CA HIS A 197 10.86 25.83 -3.64
C HIS A 197 12.11 25.20 -4.26
N ASP A 198 12.78 25.92 -5.18
CA ASP A 198 13.96 25.38 -5.88
C ASP A 198 15.18 25.17 -4.97
N TYR A 199 15.20 25.78 -3.78
CA TYR A 199 16.26 25.59 -2.79
C TYR A 199 15.94 24.45 -1.81
N GLU A 200 14.65 24.23 -1.52
CA GLU A 200 14.15 23.21 -0.58
C GLU A 200 14.12 21.80 -1.17
N LEU A 201 14.36 21.66 -2.48
CA LEU A 201 14.46 20.37 -3.17
C LEU A 201 15.91 19.96 -3.50
N ARG A 202 16.91 20.79 -3.20
CA ARG A 202 18.34 20.53 -3.49
C ARG A 202 19.00 19.59 -2.48
N HIS A 203 18.23 18.66 -1.96
CA HIS A 203 18.71 17.64 -1.04
C HIS A 203 19.05 16.36 -1.78
N ARG A 204 20.09 15.66 -1.32
CA ARG A 204 20.42 14.32 -1.83
C ARG A 204 19.52 13.29 -1.17
N ILE A 205 18.35 13.10 -1.76
CA ILE A 205 17.33 12.13 -1.34
C ILE A 205 17.07 11.20 -2.51
N ILE A 206 17.08 9.89 -2.26
CA ILE A 206 16.72 8.86 -3.24
C ILE A 206 15.68 7.95 -2.59
N LYS A 207 14.55 7.72 -3.27
CA LYS A 207 13.53 6.75 -2.87
C LYS A 207 13.27 5.79 -4.02
N SER A 208 13.36 4.50 -3.74
CA SER A 208 13.40 3.46 -4.78
C SER A 208 12.03 2.81 -5.06
N GLY A 209 10.93 3.57 -5.06
CA GLY A 209 9.64 3.04 -5.52
C GLY A 209 8.98 2.03 -4.58
N THR A 210 8.24 1.09 -5.17
CA THR A 210 7.40 0.11 -4.45
C THR A 210 7.68 -1.33 -4.87
N ASP A 211 7.38 -2.27 -3.96
CA ASP A 211 7.14 -3.69 -4.23
C ASP A 211 8.19 -4.41 -5.10
N PHE A 212 9.47 -4.07 -4.93
CA PHE A 212 10.60 -4.61 -5.71
C PHE A 212 10.48 -4.41 -7.23
N GLN A 213 9.59 -3.52 -7.67
CA GLN A 213 9.48 -3.10 -9.08
C GLN A 213 10.63 -2.18 -9.46
N ASP A 214 11.22 -1.50 -8.48
CA ASP A 214 12.30 -0.56 -8.68
C ASP A 214 13.50 -0.94 -7.81
N LEU A 215 14.68 -0.82 -8.40
CA LEU A 215 15.97 -0.95 -7.72
C LEU A 215 16.85 0.22 -8.15
N SER A 216 17.36 0.99 -7.18
CA SER A 216 18.33 2.04 -7.45
C SER A 216 19.75 1.50 -7.27
N GLU A 217 20.55 1.59 -8.33
CA GLU A 217 22.00 1.44 -8.26
C GLU A 217 22.61 2.84 -8.17
N ILE A 218 23.46 3.07 -7.16
CA ILE A 218 23.98 4.40 -6.83
C ILE A 218 25.51 4.36 -6.88
N GLU A 219 26.08 5.24 -7.68
CA GLU A 219 27.52 5.46 -7.79
C GLU A 219 27.84 6.82 -7.17
N ILE A 220 28.77 6.86 -6.20
CA ILE A 220 29.11 8.06 -5.43
C ILE A 220 30.59 8.37 -5.63
N GLU A 221 30.88 9.60 -6.05
CA GLU A 221 32.24 10.16 -6.05
C GLU A 221 32.42 11.02 -4.80
N VAL A 222 33.52 10.78 -4.07
CA VAL A 222 33.86 11.53 -2.86
C VAL A 222 35.11 12.37 -3.07
N GLU A 223 35.17 13.52 -2.39
CA GLU A 223 36.36 14.37 -2.34
C GLU A 223 36.84 14.56 -0.89
N ASP A 224 38.15 14.61 -0.71
CA ASP A 224 38.79 14.95 0.55
C ASP A 224 38.66 16.44 0.88
N LYS A 225 38.53 16.74 2.17
CA LYS A 225 38.54 18.10 2.70
C LYS A 225 39.76 18.36 3.58
N PRO A 226 40.19 19.63 3.71
CA PRO A 226 41.30 20.00 4.57
C PRO A 226 41.12 19.51 6.01
N GLU A 227 42.25 19.28 6.68
CA GLU A 227 42.24 18.92 8.10
C GLU A 227 41.62 20.03 8.95
N GLY A 228 40.76 19.67 9.90
CA GLY A 228 40.06 20.60 10.80
C GLY A 228 38.58 20.83 10.45
N GLU A 229 38.14 20.46 9.25
CA GLU A 229 36.72 20.49 8.85
C GLU A 229 35.91 19.39 9.57
N VAL A 230 34.61 19.63 9.79
CA VAL A 230 33.71 18.67 10.42
C VAL A 230 33.55 17.42 9.54
N ARG A 231 33.35 17.63 8.23
CA ARG A 231 33.30 16.56 7.23
C ARG A 231 34.66 16.41 6.56
N LYS A 232 35.36 15.33 6.89
CA LYS A 232 36.67 14.99 6.29
C LYS A 232 36.59 14.66 4.80
N LYS A 233 35.44 14.13 4.39
CA LYS A 233 35.10 13.87 2.99
C LYS A 233 33.69 14.37 2.74
N VAL A 234 33.42 14.79 1.51
CA VAL A 234 32.07 15.12 1.05
C VAL A 234 31.77 14.41 -0.26
N ILE A 235 30.49 14.22 -0.53
CA ILE A 235 30.03 13.70 -1.82
C ILE A 235 30.17 14.80 -2.88
N LYS A 236 31.04 14.55 -3.86
CA LYS A 236 31.27 15.42 -5.01
C LYS A 236 30.21 15.23 -6.08
N SER A 237 29.87 13.98 -6.40
CA SER A 237 28.83 13.66 -7.37
C SER A 237 28.11 12.36 -7.00
N VAL A 238 26.86 12.25 -7.44
CA VAL A 238 26.04 11.04 -7.33
C VAL A 238 25.46 10.75 -8.70
N LYS A 239 25.53 9.49 -9.11
CA LYS A 239 24.86 8.96 -10.29
C LYS A 239 23.92 7.85 -9.85
N VAL A 240 22.70 7.86 -10.39
CA VAL A 240 21.64 6.92 -10.04
C VAL A 240 21.17 6.23 -11.30
N VAL A 241 21.18 4.89 -11.29
CA VAL A 241 20.58 4.07 -12.34
C VAL A 241 19.32 3.42 -11.76
N ARG A 242 18.17 3.69 -12.38
CA ARG A 242 16.91 3.04 -12.05
C ARG A 242 16.78 1.75 -12.85
N HIS A 243 16.73 0.62 -12.15
CA HIS A 243 16.31 -0.66 -12.72
C HIS A 243 14.81 -0.82 -12.45
N HIS A 244 13.99 -0.95 -13.49
CA HIS A 244 12.53 -1.07 -13.36
C HIS A 244 12.03 -2.39 -13.97
N ALA A 245 11.29 -3.15 -13.18
CA ALA A 245 10.49 -4.29 -13.61
C ALA A 245 9.01 -3.96 -13.40
N PRO A 246 8.18 -3.95 -14.46
CA PRO A 246 6.78 -3.61 -14.32
C PRO A 246 6.08 -4.65 -13.44
N GLY A 247 5.49 -4.20 -12.32
CA GLY A 247 4.57 -5.03 -11.54
C GLY A 247 3.16 -5.07 -12.16
N PRO A 248 2.28 -5.94 -11.62
CA PRO A 248 0.91 -6.10 -12.11
C PRO A 248 0.15 -4.77 -12.07
N ASN A 249 -0.43 -4.38 -13.20
CA ASN A 249 -1.27 -3.20 -13.33
C ASN A 249 -2.63 -3.45 -12.67
N ASN A 250 -2.81 -3.07 -11.41
CA ASN A 250 -4.07 -3.25 -10.69
C ASN A 250 -5.05 -2.07 -10.79
N SER A 251 -4.80 -1.10 -11.67
CA SER A 251 -5.74 0.00 -11.97
C SER A 251 -6.92 -0.51 -12.80
N GLY A 252 -8.16 -0.39 -12.28
CA GLY A 252 -9.38 -0.71 -13.02
C GLY A 252 -9.42 -2.13 -13.60
N THR A 253 -8.95 -3.13 -12.85
CA THR A 253 -8.91 -4.51 -13.33
C THR A 253 -10.20 -5.26 -13.05
N VAL A 254 -10.45 -6.32 -13.83
CA VAL A 254 -11.55 -7.24 -13.56
C VAL A 254 -11.46 -7.82 -12.14
N LEU A 255 -10.23 -8.10 -11.67
CA LEU A 255 -9.97 -8.54 -10.29
C LEU A 255 -10.38 -7.48 -9.27
N GLY A 256 -10.01 -6.22 -9.47
CA GLY A 256 -10.41 -5.13 -8.59
C GLY A 256 -11.93 -4.95 -8.53
N ASN A 257 -12.61 -4.97 -9.69
CA ASN A 257 -14.06 -4.90 -9.76
C ASN A 257 -14.72 -6.05 -9.00
N TRP A 258 -14.21 -7.27 -9.17
CA TRP A 258 -14.72 -8.45 -8.49
C TRP A 258 -14.52 -8.38 -6.96
N ILE A 259 -13.37 -7.89 -6.49
CA ILE A 259 -13.14 -7.65 -5.05
C ILE A 259 -14.15 -6.63 -4.53
N ALA A 260 -14.34 -5.50 -5.23
CA ALA A 260 -15.28 -4.47 -4.83
C ALA A 260 -16.73 -4.97 -4.76
N ASP A 261 -17.16 -5.76 -5.74
CA ASP A 261 -18.48 -6.40 -5.75
C ASP A 261 -18.63 -7.40 -4.61
N SER A 262 -17.56 -8.15 -4.34
CA SER A 262 -17.54 -9.10 -3.23
C SER A 262 -17.74 -8.41 -1.90
N MET A 263 -17.27 -7.16 -1.71
CA MET A 263 -17.47 -6.46 -0.44
C MET A 263 -18.93 -6.06 -0.20
N ILE A 264 -19.63 -5.59 -1.25
CA ILE A 264 -21.08 -5.32 -1.17
C ILE A 264 -21.83 -6.63 -0.92
N ARG A 265 -21.54 -7.67 -1.72
CA ARG A 265 -22.18 -8.99 -1.59
C ARG A 265 -21.95 -9.60 -0.21
N TRP A 266 -20.75 -9.46 0.34
CA TRP A 266 -20.44 -9.92 1.68
C TRP A 266 -21.34 -9.22 2.70
N TYR A 267 -21.48 -7.89 2.60
CA TYR A 267 -22.30 -7.13 3.52
C TYR A 267 -23.77 -7.55 3.43
N ASP A 268 -24.33 -7.68 2.23
CA ASP A 268 -25.72 -8.10 2.02
C ASP A 268 -25.98 -9.51 2.56
N THR A 269 -25.01 -10.42 2.40
CA THR A 269 -25.16 -11.83 2.80
C THR A 269 -24.95 -12.05 4.29
N TYR A 270 -23.97 -11.35 4.88
CA TYR A 270 -23.47 -11.64 6.23
C TYR A 270 -23.73 -10.54 7.25
N ARG A 271 -24.44 -9.45 6.90
CA ARG A 271 -24.82 -8.45 7.89
C ARG A 271 -25.61 -9.10 9.02
N THR A 272 -25.31 -8.67 10.24
CA THR A 272 -26.09 -9.02 11.42
C THR A 272 -27.05 -7.88 11.76
N ASP A 273 -27.96 -8.12 12.69
CA ASP A 273 -28.88 -7.08 13.18
C ASP A 273 -28.17 -5.92 13.89
N SER A 274 -26.93 -6.12 14.35
CA SER A 274 -26.12 -5.05 14.93
C SER A 274 -25.43 -4.16 13.90
N MET A 275 -25.45 -4.55 12.62
CA MET A 275 -24.83 -3.82 11.53
C MET A 275 -25.87 -2.92 10.84
N PRO A 276 -25.53 -1.68 10.45
CA PRO A 276 -26.46 -0.78 9.76
C PRO A 276 -27.01 -1.40 8.47
N GLU A 277 -28.31 -1.23 8.22
CA GLU A 277 -28.88 -1.50 6.90
C GLU A 277 -28.41 -0.43 5.91
N LEU A 278 -28.01 -0.85 4.70
CA LEU A 278 -27.51 0.04 3.66
C LEU A 278 -28.49 0.05 2.49
N ASP A 279 -28.83 1.24 1.98
CA ASP A 279 -29.61 1.41 0.76
C ASP A 279 -28.69 1.79 -0.39
N ARG A 280 -28.55 0.89 -1.38
CA ARG A 280 -27.65 1.04 -2.55
C ARG A 280 -26.22 1.45 -2.13
N PRO A 281 -25.53 0.63 -1.32
CA PRO A 281 -24.20 1.00 -0.85
C PRO A 281 -23.22 1.19 -2.01
N VAL A 282 -22.31 2.14 -1.83
CA VAL A 282 -21.17 2.37 -2.69
C VAL A 282 -19.93 1.80 -2.00
N PHE A 283 -19.21 0.90 -2.66
CA PHE A 283 -17.92 0.44 -2.15
C PHE A 283 -16.78 1.25 -2.76
N ILE A 284 -15.82 1.68 -1.93
CA ILE A 284 -14.58 2.33 -2.37
C ILE A 284 -13.38 1.71 -1.65
N MET A 285 -12.41 1.25 -2.44
CA MET A 285 -11.03 1.05 -2.01
C MET A 285 -10.04 1.68 -3.00
N THR A 286 -8.75 1.56 -2.74
CA THR A 286 -7.68 1.97 -3.66
C THR A 286 -6.93 0.74 -4.18
N GLY A 287 -6.41 0.82 -5.40
CA GLY A 287 -5.67 -0.29 -6.03
C GLY A 287 -4.45 -0.75 -5.23
N GLY A 288 -3.86 0.14 -4.44
CA GLY A 288 -2.75 -0.12 -3.52
C GLY A 288 -3.12 -1.07 -2.38
N SER A 289 -4.41 -1.32 -2.15
CA SER A 289 -4.88 -2.36 -1.22
C SER A 289 -4.72 -3.77 -1.81
N ILE A 290 -4.57 -3.91 -3.13
CA ILE A 290 -4.40 -5.17 -3.85
C ILE A 290 -2.91 -5.38 -4.16
N ARG A 291 -2.26 -6.34 -3.50
CA ARG A 291 -0.78 -6.48 -3.49
C ARG A 291 -0.23 -7.57 -4.41
N SER A 292 -1.09 -8.39 -5.02
CA SER A 292 -0.69 -9.33 -6.06
C SER A 292 -1.67 -9.29 -7.23
N GLY A 293 -1.21 -9.66 -8.42
CA GLY A 293 -2.07 -9.77 -9.61
C GLY A 293 -2.74 -11.15 -9.74
N ALA A 294 -3.70 -11.28 -10.67
CA ALA A 294 -4.32 -12.56 -11.01
C ALA A 294 -3.34 -13.54 -11.67
N ASP A 295 -2.29 -13.02 -12.30
CA ASP A 295 -1.18 -13.76 -12.91
C ASP A 295 -0.27 -14.46 -11.89
N GLU A 296 -0.29 -14.03 -10.63
CA GLU A 296 0.42 -14.67 -9.52
C GLU A 296 -0.42 -15.74 -8.80
N ILE A 297 -1.71 -15.83 -9.10
CA ILE A 297 -2.64 -16.77 -8.49
C ILE A 297 -2.94 -17.88 -9.49
N ASP A 298 -2.53 -19.10 -9.16
CA ASP A 298 -2.94 -20.28 -9.92
C ASP A 298 -4.47 -20.43 -9.80
N SER A 299 -5.19 -20.09 -10.86
CA SER A 299 -6.66 -20.17 -10.93
C SER A 299 -7.18 -21.60 -10.76
N SER A 300 -6.33 -22.60 -10.97
CA SER A 300 -6.60 -24.02 -10.73
C SER A 300 -6.31 -24.47 -9.29
N LYS A 301 -5.88 -23.56 -8.40
CA LYS A 301 -5.67 -23.85 -6.98
C LYS A 301 -5.56 -22.59 -6.13
N ILE A 302 -6.68 -21.91 -5.90
CA ILE A 302 -6.72 -20.78 -4.97
C ILE A 302 -6.63 -21.30 -3.53
N THR A 303 -5.66 -20.81 -2.78
CA THR A 303 -5.50 -21.10 -1.35
C THR A 303 -5.83 -19.88 -0.49
N LYS A 304 -6.05 -20.09 0.81
CA LYS A 304 -6.13 -18.99 1.78
C LYS A 304 -4.88 -18.11 1.74
N GLY A 305 -3.71 -18.70 1.50
CA GLY A 305 -2.45 -17.97 1.36
C GLY A 305 -2.47 -17.00 0.19
N ASP A 306 -3.11 -17.37 -0.93
CA ASP A 306 -3.21 -16.51 -2.12
C ASP A 306 -4.13 -15.31 -1.85
N ILE A 307 -5.24 -15.51 -1.15
CA ILE A 307 -6.14 -14.40 -0.77
C ILE A 307 -5.48 -13.47 0.26
N VAL A 308 -4.73 -14.03 1.22
CA VAL A 308 -3.96 -13.22 2.17
C VAL A 308 -2.82 -12.49 1.47
N ARG A 309 -2.18 -13.07 0.45
CA ARG A 309 -1.17 -12.37 -0.36
C ARG A 309 -1.80 -11.24 -1.18
N LEU A 310 -3.00 -11.46 -1.71
CA LEU A 310 -3.76 -10.49 -2.50
C LEU A 310 -4.20 -9.28 -1.67
N LEU A 311 -4.74 -9.52 -0.47
CA LEU A 311 -5.23 -8.52 0.48
C LEU A 311 -4.56 -8.73 1.85
N PRO A 312 -3.27 -8.39 2.01
CA PRO A 312 -2.49 -8.76 3.21
C PRO A 312 -2.81 -7.92 4.44
N PHE A 313 -3.53 -6.82 4.27
CA PHE A 313 -3.81 -5.90 5.35
C PHE A 313 -4.98 -6.37 6.20
N ASN A 314 -4.77 -6.37 7.52
CA ASN A 314 -5.81 -6.64 8.49
C ASN A 314 -6.68 -5.40 8.73
N THR A 315 -7.41 -4.96 7.70
CA THR A 315 -8.26 -3.78 7.75
C THR A 315 -9.74 -4.18 7.74
N PRO A 316 -10.43 -4.09 8.89
CA PRO A 316 -11.88 -4.29 8.95
C PRO A 316 -12.66 -3.41 7.99
N LEU A 317 -13.80 -3.91 7.52
CA LEU A 317 -14.73 -3.11 6.73
C LEU A 317 -15.39 -2.03 7.60
N VAL A 318 -15.72 -0.89 7.00
CA VAL A 318 -16.34 0.27 7.64
C VAL A 318 -17.53 0.73 6.79
N THR A 319 -18.68 0.95 7.41
CA THR A 319 -19.83 1.63 6.78
C THR A 319 -20.03 3.02 7.33
N LEU A 320 -20.47 3.95 6.49
CA LEU A 320 -20.76 5.32 6.87
C LEU A 320 -21.76 5.95 5.90
N LYS A 321 -22.46 6.98 6.37
CA LYS A 321 -23.22 7.90 5.50
C LYS A 321 -22.33 9.05 5.10
N MET A 322 -22.19 9.30 3.80
CA MET A 322 -21.37 10.37 3.25
C MET A 322 -22.19 11.25 2.33
N LYS A 323 -21.97 12.57 2.39
CA LYS A 323 -22.63 13.51 1.47
C LYS A 323 -22.09 13.36 0.04
N GLY A 324 -22.92 13.67 -0.95
CA GLY A 324 -22.56 13.57 -2.36
C GLY A 324 -21.31 14.38 -2.75
N GLU A 325 -21.14 15.58 -2.21
CA GLU A 325 -19.97 16.42 -2.43
C GLU A 325 -18.69 15.78 -1.86
N ASP A 326 -18.78 15.14 -0.69
CA ASP A 326 -17.66 14.46 -0.03
C ASP A 326 -17.29 13.16 -0.77
N LEU A 327 -18.28 12.44 -1.30
CA LEU A 327 -18.07 11.26 -2.14
C LEU A 327 -17.32 11.63 -3.43
N ARG A 328 -17.71 12.74 -4.07
CA ARG A 328 -17.04 13.28 -5.26
C ARG A 328 -15.61 13.72 -4.95
N GLU A 329 -15.40 14.40 -3.82
CA GLU A 329 -14.06 14.81 -3.38
C GLU A 329 -13.16 13.62 -3.04
N THR A 330 -13.73 12.54 -2.49
CA THR A 330 -12.99 11.29 -2.24
C THR A 330 -12.43 10.71 -3.53
N LEU A 331 -13.23 10.66 -4.59
CA LEU A 331 -12.81 10.18 -5.91
C LEU A 331 -11.77 11.12 -6.55
N ARG A 332 -11.89 12.45 -6.37
CA ARG A 332 -10.86 13.41 -6.81
C ARG A 332 -9.54 13.22 -6.08
N CYS A 333 -9.58 12.92 -4.77
CA CYS A 333 -8.37 12.60 -4.02
C CYS A 333 -7.72 11.33 -4.59
N ALA A 334 -8.51 10.28 -4.85
CA ALA A 334 -8.03 9.00 -5.39
C ALA A 334 -7.40 9.14 -6.80
N LEU A 335 -8.01 9.97 -7.67
CA LEU A 335 -7.58 10.19 -9.06
C LEU A 335 -6.50 11.27 -9.24
N ARG A 336 -5.93 11.83 -8.16
CA ARG A 336 -5.02 12.98 -8.27
C ARG A 336 -3.72 12.68 -9.02
N TYR A 337 -3.25 11.42 -8.99
CA TYR A 337 -1.97 10.99 -9.59
C TYR A 337 -2.12 10.17 -10.87
N THR A 338 -3.35 9.88 -11.28
CA THR A 338 -3.62 9.00 -12.41
C THR A 338 -3.26 9.70 -13.72
N GLY A 339 -2.36 9.09 -14.50
CA GLY A 339 -1.81 9.64 -15.75
C GLY A 339 -0.37 10.14 -15.67
N ARG A 340 0.28 10.08 -14.50
CA ARG A 340 1.68 10.51 -14.30
C ARG A 340 2.59 9.40 -13.77
N ASP A 341 2.05 8.44 -13.01
CA ASP A 341 2.63 7.14 -12.65
C ASP A 341 1.52 6.15 -12.23
N LYS A 342 1.88 4.86 -12.11
CA LYS A 342 1.02 3.81 -11.53
C LYS A 342 0.86 4.07 -10.01
N SER A 343 -0.05 4.95 -9.63
CA SER A 343 -0.35 5.20 -8.22
C SER A 343 -1.25 4.11 -7.65
N GLY A 344 -0.93 3.63 -6.44
CA GLY A 344 -1.82 2.78 -5.65
C GLY A 344 -3.14 3.48 -5.31
N SER A 345 -3.25 4.80 -5.40
CA SER A 345 -4.48 5.53 -5.04
C SER A 345 -5.62 5.38 -6.04
N PHE A 346 -5.42 4.72 -7.20
CA PHE A 346 -6.48 4.56 -8.20
C PHE A 346 -7.73 3.93 -7.56
N PRO A 347 -8.93 4.53 -7.71
CA PRO A 347 -10.12 4.05 -7.02
C PRO A 347 -10.61 2.73 -7.63
N VAL A 348 -10.87 1.76 -6.77
CA VAL A 348 -11.55 0.49 -7.10
C VAL A 348 -12.91 0.52 -6.45
N VAL A 349 -13.97 0.45 -7.25
CA VAL A 349 -15.32 0.83 -6.83
C VAL A 349 -16.40 -0.19 -7.20
N SER A 350 -17.47 -0.22 -6.40
CA SER A 350 -18.73 -0.89 -6.73
C SER A 350 -19.93 -0.03 -6.31
N GLY A 351 -21.07 -0.24 -6.97
CA GLY A 351 -22.28 0.56 -6.75
C GLY A 351 -22.27 1.96 -7.38
N ILE A 352 -21.20 2.32 -8.11
CA ILE A 352 -21.07 3.59 -8.84
C ILE A 352 -20.39 3.44 -10.20
N GLU A 353 -20.66 4.42 -11.06
CA GLU A 353 -19.95 4.73 -12.30
C GLU A 353 -19.32 6.14 -12.17
N VAL A 354 -18.04 6.25 -12.53
CA VAL A 354 -17.25 7.48 -12.44
C VAL A 354 -16.71 7.82 -13.83
N GLU A 355 -17.09 8.99 -14.34
CA GLU A 355 -16.48 9.56 -15.54
C GLU A 355 -15.44 10.60 -15.12
N TRP A 356 -14.23 10.51 -15.69
CA TRP A 356 -13.14 11.42 -15.37
C TRP A 356 -12.30 11.75 -16.60
N ASP A 357 -11.35 12.67 -16.43
CA ASP A 357 -10.46 13.16 -17.49
C ASP A 357 -8.99 13.12 -17.05
N SER A 358 -8.22 12.19 -17.60
CA SER A 358 -6.79 12.07 -17.31
C SER A 358 -5.96 13.26 -17.80
N ALA A 359 -6.38 13.91 -18.89
CA ALA A 359 -5.68 15.06 -19.48
C ALA A 359 -5.92 16.36 -18.69
N GLN A 360 -6.94 16.41 -17.84
CA GLN A 360 -7.22 17.57 -17.01
C GLN A 360 -6.09 17.83 -16.00
N THR A 361 -5.55 19.05 -15.95
CA THR A 361 -4.50 19.43 -14.98
C THR A 361 -5.07 19.96 -13.67
N ASP A 362 -6.27 20.56 -13.71
CA ASP A 362 -7.00 21.01 -12.53
C ASP A 362 -7.75 19.85 -11.88
N ASN A 363 -7.25 19.33 -10.74
CA ASN A 363 -7.83 18.18 -10.07
C ASN A 363 -9.33 18.37 -9.71
N GLN A 364 -9.77 19.61 -9.49
CA GLN A 364 -11.17 19.91 -9.17
C GLN A 364 -12.12 19.63 -10.36
N LYS A 365 -11.60 19.66 -11.59
CA LYS A 365 -12.34 19.40 -12.83
C LYS A 365 -12.11 17.98 -13.37
N ARG A 366 -11.27 17.19 -12.71
CA ARG A 366 -10.88 15.85 -13.17
C ARG A 366 -12.05 14.86 -13.16
N VAL A 367 -12.86 14.87 -12.10
CA VAL A 367 -14.09 14.06 -12.02
C VAL A 367 -15.23 14.81 -12.72
N LYS A 368 -15.76 14.23 -13.80
CA LYS A 368 -16.84 14.80 -14.63
C LYS A 368 -18.22 14.47 -14.08
N SER A 369 -18.47 13.19 -13.79
CA SER A 369 -19.74 12.73 -13.23
C SER A 369 -19.54 11.51 -12.34
N VAL A 370 -20.41 11.37 -11.34
CA VAL A 370 -20.52 10.19 -10.49
C VAL A 370 -22.00 9.79 -10.46
N ARG A 371 -22.29 8.56 -10.89
CA ARG A 371 -23.64 7.99 -10.91
C ARG A 371 -23.69 6.75 -10.04
N LEU A 372 -24.76 6.54 -9.31
CA LEU A 372 -25.06 5.27 -8.66
C LEU A 372 -25.36 4.21 -9.72
N SER A 373 -24.95 2.98 -9.46
CA SER A 373 -25.45 1.84 -10.24
C SER A 373 -26.98 1.73 -10.04
N PRO A 374 -27.75 1.50 -11.11
CA PRO A 374 -29.21 1.45 -11.03
C PRO A 374 -29.67 0.31 -10.10
N LYS A 375 -30.78 0.51 -9.39
CA LYS A 375 -31.37 -0.57 -8.54
C LYS A 375 -31.82 -1.76 -9.38
N ASP A 376 -32.25 -1.50 -10.62
CA ASP A 376 -32.65 -2.48 -11.61
C ASP A 376 -31.82 -2.27 -12.87
N PRO A 377 -31.03 -3.26 -13.34
CA PRO A 377 -30.26 -3.17 -14.57
C PRO A 377 -31.08 -2.84 -15.82
N GLU A 378 -32.40 -3.08 -15.80
CA GLU A 378 -33.31 -2.75 -16.92
C GLU A 378 -33.81 -1.29 -16.89
N ASP A 379 -33.63 -0.56 -15.78
CA ASP A 379 -34.03 0.83 -15.65
C ASP A 379 -33.07 1.76 -16.39
N LYS A 380 -33.57 2.45 -17.42
CA LYS A 380 -32.82 3.40 -18.27
C LYS A 380 -33.05 4.86 -17.88
N THR A 381 -33.68 5.14 -16.74
CA THR A 381 -33.97 6.52 -16.32
C THR A 381 -32.78 7.16 -15.59
N ASN A 382 -31.82 7.69 -16.37
CA ASN A 382 -30.55 8.24 -15.89
C ASN A 382 -30.62 9.46 -14.90
N GLN A 383 -31.81 9.94 -14.51
CA GLN A 383 -31.96 11.20 -13.75
C GLN A 383 -31.90 11.06 -12.21
N GLU A 384 -32.19 9.88 -11.66
CA GLU A 384 -32.13 9.66 -10.21
C GLU A 384 -30.77 9.16 -9.71
N ASP A 385 -29.90 8.73 -10.63
CA ASP A 385 -28.64 8.06 -10.30
C ASP A 385 -27.47 9.02 -10.09
N GLU A 386 -27.51 10.24 -10.62
CA GLU A 386 -26.43 11.20 -10.40
C GLU A 386 -26.30 11.59 -8.92
N ILE A 387 -25.06 11.59 -8.40
CA ILE A 387 -24.77 11.99 -7.03
C ILE A 387 -25.04 13.49 -6.85
N LYS A 388 -25.88 13.82 -5.86
CA LYS A 388 -26.34 15.18 -5.56
C LYS A 388 -25.71 15.69 -4.27
N ASP A 389 -25.26 16.93 -4.29
CA ASP A 389 -24.73 17.61 -3.11
C ASP A 389 -25.80 17.70 -2.01
N GLY A 390 -25.37 17.59 -0.75
CA GLY A 390 -26.22 17.59 0.43
C GLY A 390 -27.02 16.30 0.67
N LYS A 391 -27.19 15.43 -0.34
CA LYS A 391 -27.79 14.11 -0.15
C LYS A 391 -26.75 13.15 0.43
N GLU A 392 -27.18 12.33 1.38
CA GLU A 392 -26.34 11.29 1.98
C GLU A 392 -26.48 9.96 1.24
N TYR A 393 -25.36 9.25 1.14
CA TYR A 393 -25.21 7.96 0.48
C TYR A 393 -24.53 6.98 1.44
N ASP A 394 -24.96 5.72 1.40
CA ASP A 394 -24.32 4.66 2.16
C ASP A 394 -23.02 4.24 1.47
N VAL A 395 -21.91 4.32 2.21
CA VAL A 395 -20.57 4.01 1.71
C VAL A 395 -19.99 2.86 2.54
N LEU A 396 -19.35 1.91 1.87
CA LEU A 396 -18.58 0.81 2.44
C LEU A 396 -17.11 0.99 2.01
N THR A 397 -16.20 0.90 2.97
CA THR A 397 -14.74 0.95 2.74
C THR A 397 -14.03 0.07 3.78
N HIS A 398 -12.73 0.24 3.99
CA HIS A 398 -11.98 -0.40 5.07
C HIS A 398 -11.24 0.61 5.94
N THR A 399 -10.84 0.19 7.15
CA THR A 399 -10.31 1.09 8.19
C THR A 399 -9.14 1.95 7.75
N TYR A 400 -8.25 1.44 6.90
CA TYR A 400 -7.11 2.22 6.40
C TYR A 400 -7.55 3.49 5.66
N LEU A 401 -8.48 3.38 4.70
CA LEU A 401 -8.98 4.55 3.96
C LEU A 401 -9.89 5.41 4.84
N TYR A 402 -10.73 4.79 5.67
CA TYR A 402 -11.56 5.49 6.64
C TYR A 402 -10.72 6.42 7.54
N GLU A 403 -9.54 5.98 7.97
CA GLU A 403 -8.62 6.76 8.82
C GLU A 403 -7.72 7.75 8.04
N GLY A 404 -8.04 8.03 6.77
CA GLY A 404 -7.32 8.99 5.93
C GLY A 404 -6.16 8.41 5.12
N GLY A 405 -6.09 7.08 5.00
CA GLY A 405 -5.15 6.40 4.10
C GLY A 405 -5.19 6.96 2.68
N ASP A 406 -4.07 6.90 1.97
CA ASP A 406 -3.85 7.45 0.63
C ASP A 406 -4.24 8.93 0.45
N GLY A 407 -4.44 9.70 1.53
CA GLY A 407 -4.79 11.11 1.48
C GLY A 407 -6.25 11.38 1.08
N LEU A 408 -7.16 10.42 1.29
CA LEU A 408 -8.60 10.59 1.03
C LEU A 408 -9.24 11.42 2.16
N LYS A 409 -9.04 12.74 2.10
CA LYS A 409 -9.40 13.71 3.16
C LYS A 409 -10.83 13.63 3.68
N PRO A 410 -11.87 13.39 2.84
CA PRO A 410 -13.23 13.27 3.37
C PRO A 410 -13.33 12.15 4.39
N PHE A 411 -12.83 10.94 4.08
CA PHE A 411 -12.84 9.82 5.04
C PHE A 411 -12.19 10.19 6.39
N GLU A 412 -11.01 10.82 6.37
CA GLU A 412 -10.34 11.29 7.59
C GLU A 412 -11.24 12.20 8.44
N THR A 413 -12.01 13.07 7.78
CA THR A 413 -12.96 13.98 8.44
C THR A 413 -14.09 13.22 9.12
N TYR A 414 -14.66 12.21 8.46
CA TYR A 414 -15.70 11.35 9.04
C TYR A 414 -15.15 10.49 10.18
N SER A 415 -13.93 9.95 10.05
CA SER A 415 -13.26 9.17 11.09
C SER A 415 -12.96 9.98 12.34
N LYS A 416 -12.42 11.20 12.21
CA LYS A 416 -12.21 12.11 13.35
C LYS A 416 -13.50 12.54 14.03
N ALA A 417 -14.61 12.56 13.30
CA ALA A 417 -15.93 12.84 13.82
C ALA A 417 -16.64 11.58 14.36
N GLU A 418 -15.96 10.43 14.39
CA GLU A 418 -16.51 9.13 14.82
C GLU A 418 -17.78 8.73 14.07
N LYS A 419 -17.88 9.15 12.80
CA LYS A 419 -19.03 8.85 11.92
C LYS A 419 -18.73 7.60 11.10
N GLY A 420 -19.18 6.45 11.57
CA GLY A 420 -19.08 5.19 10.86
C GLY A 420 -19.25 4.00 11.80
N TYR A 421 -19.54 2.83 11.23
CA TYR A 421 -19.59 1.56 11.93
C TYR A 421 -18.43 0.68 11.44
N ILE A 422 -17.52 0.33 12.33
CA ILE A 422 -16.39 -0.55 12.04
C ILE A 422 -16.82 -1.98 12.35
N THR A 423 -16.76 -2.85 11.34
CA THR A 423 -17.04 -4.28 11.48
C THR A 423 -15.90 -5.00 12.21
N ASP A 424 -16.13 -6.24 12.61
CA ASP A 424 -15.09 -7.14 13.13
C ASP A 424 -14.39 -7.97 12.04
N VAL A 425 -14.79 -7.80 10.77
CA VAL A 425 -14.32 -8.63 9.65
C VAL A 425 -13.37 -7.85 8.73
N PRO A 426 -12.09 -8.27 8.67
CA PRO A 426 -11.12 -7.75 7.72
C PRO A 426 -11.51 -8.02 6.26
N ILE A 427 -11.09 -7.13 5.36
CA ILE A 427 -11.40 -7.22 3.92
C ILE A 427 -11.01 -8.58 3.29
N TYR A 428 -9.86 -9.16 3.67
CA TYR A 428 -9.44 -10.47 3.16
C TYR A 428 -10.35 -11.60 3.65
N GLU A 429 -10.86 -11.50 4.88
CA GLU A 429 -11.77 -12.49 5.45
C GLU A 429 -13.15 -12.38 4.83
N ALA A 430 -13.63 -11.15 4.59
CA ALA A 430 -14.85 -10.91 3.84
C ALA A 430 -14.78 -11.57 2.44
N LEU A 431 -13.65 -11.39 1.74
CA LEU A 431 -13.43 -12.01 0.43
C LEU A 431 -13.42 -13.55 0.51
N LEU A 432 -12.72 -14.13 1.48
CA LEU A 432 -12.72 -15.59 1.72
C LEU A 432 -14.14 -16.13 1.96
N ARG A 433 -14.95 -15.42 2.74
CA ARG A 433 -16.35 -15.81 3.01
C ARG A 433 -17.23 -15.75 1.76
N VAL A 434 -16.99 -14.80 0.86
CA VAL A 434 -17.69 -14.72 -0.43
C VAL A 434 -17.29 -15.85 -1.36
N ILE A 435 -15.99 -16.14 -1.49
CA ILE A 435 -15.47 -17.26 -2.29
C ILE A 435 -16.08 -18.58 -1.80
N ASN A 436 -16.11 -18.78 -0.48
CA ASN A 436 -16.71 -19.97 0.12
C ASN A 436 -18.22 -20.05 -0.13
N ALA A 437 -18.94 -18.93 -0.08
CA ALA A 437 -20.38 -18.89 -0.37
C ALA A 437 -20.69 -19.22 -1.84
N ILE A 438 -19.91 -18.69 -2.78
CA ILE A 438 -20.01 -19.03 -4.21
C ILE A 438 -19.80 -20.52 -4.41
N SER A 439 -18.75 -21.07 -3.80
CA SER A 439 -18.42 -22.50 -3.87
C SER A 439 -19.57 -23.40 -3.42
N LEU A 440 -20.32 -22.97 -2.39
CA LEU A 440 -21.51 -23.69 -1.92
C LEU A 440 -22.68 -23.57 -2.91
N MET A 441 -22.92 -22.38 -3.46
CA MET A 441 -24.00 -22.15 -4.43
C MET A 441 -23.78 -22.94 -5.74
N ASP A 442 -22.55 -23.00 -6.24
CA ASP A 442 -22.21 -23.75 -7.46
C ASP A 442 -22.37 -25.26 -7.26
N ALA A 443 -21.97 -25.76 -6.08
CA ALA A 443 -22.19 -27.16 -5.71
C ALA A 443 -23.69 -27.50 -5.67
N VAL A 444 -24.54 -26.61 -5.17
CA VAL A 444 -26.00 -26.77 -5.18
C VAL A 444 -26.57 -26.72 -6.60
N ALA A 445 -26.14 -25.75 -7.43
CA ALA A 445 -26.62 -25.61 -8.81
C ALA A 445 -26.29 -26.83 -9.69
N LEU A 446 -25.11 -27.45 -9.48
CA LEU A 446 -24.73 -28.70 -10.15
C LEU A 446 -25.65 -29.88 -9.78
N THR A 447 -26.24 -29.87 -8.58
CA THR A 447 -27.19 -30.90 -8.13
C THR A 447 -28.62 -30.68 -8.62
N ASP A 448 -28.94 -29.52 -9.17
CA ASP A 448 -30.30 -29.18 -9.62
C ASP A 448 -30.57 -29.53 -11.10
N SER A 449 -29.60 -30.08 -11.83
CA SER A 449 -29.81 -30.61 -13.19
C SER A 449 -30.55 -31.97 -13.17
N PRO A 450 -31.75 -32.11 -13.76
CA PRO A 450 -32.56 -33.33 -13.69
C PRO A 450 -31.85 -34.57 -14.25
N SER A 451 -31.08 -34.43 -15.32
CA SER A 451 -30.39 -35.54 -15.98
C SER A 451 -29.16 -36.05 -15.21
N HIS A 452 -28.54 -35.19 -14.39
CA HIS A 452 -27.41 -35.55 -13.54
C HIS A 452 -27.87 -36.12 -12.20
N ARG A 453 -29.03 -35.68 -11.68
CA ARG A 453 -29.69 -36.33 -10.53
C ARG A 453 -29.90 -37.81 -10.79
N ASP A 454 -30.55 -38.18 -11.88
CA ASP A 454 -30.89 -39.59 -12.17
C ASP A 454 -29.65 -40.47 -12.41
N SER A 455 -28.63 -39.95 -13.10
CA SER A 455 -27.38 -40.67 -13.38
C SER A 455 -26.55 -40.91 -12.12
N MET A 456 -26.48 -39.93 -11.22
CA MET A 456 -25.74 -40.02 -9.97
C MET A 456 -26.50 -40.86 -8.93
N PHE A 457 -27.83 -40.74 -8.88
CA PHE A 457 -28.71 -41.53 -8.02
C PHE A 457 -28.64 -43.03 -8.36
N ASN A 458 -28.66 -43.39 -9.65
CA ASN A 458 -28.52 -44.77 -10.10
C ASN A 458 -27.13 -45.37 -9.80
N LYS A 459 -26.04 -44.60 -9.97
CA LYS A 459 -24.68 -45.05 -9.60
C LYS A 459 -24.48 -45.20 -8.09
N LEU A 460 -25.19 -44.41 -7.27
CA LEU A 460 -25.16 -44.52 -5.81
C LEU A 460 -25.95 -45.74 -5.32
N LEU A 461 -27.06 -46.08 -5.97
CA LEU A 461 -27.84 -47.29 -5.69
C LEU A 461 -27.05 -48.58 -6.00
N GLU A 462 -26.15 -48.58 -6.98
CA GLU A 462 -25.27 -49.74 -7.28
C GLU A 462 -24.21 -50.02 -6.19
N ILE A 463 -23.93 -49.05 -5.32
CA ILE A 463 -22.87 -49.15 -4.28
C ILE A 463 -23.46 -49.54 -2.92
N ILE A 464 -24.79 -49.47 -2.75
CA ILE A 464 -25.49 -49.86 -1.53
C ILE A 464 -25.86 -51.34 -1.64
N PRO A 465 -25.46 -52.23 -0.70
CA PRO A 465 -25.84 -53.64 -0.76
C PRO A 465 -27.36 -53.82 -0.72
N ASP A 466 -27.89 -54.75 -1.51
CA ASP A 466 -29.32 -55.10 -1.73
C ASP A 466 -30.19 -55.38 -0.49
N ASN A 467 -29.69 -55.20 0.72
CA ASN A 467 -30.42 -55.50 1.95
C ASN A 467 -30.64 -54.25 2.80
N THR A 468 -31.58 -53.39 2.39
CA THR A 468 -32.27 -52.51 3.32
C THR A 468 -33.74 -52.40 2.95
N GLU A 469 -34.59 -53.08 3.72
CA GLU A 469 -36.04 -52.87 3.79
C GLU A 469 -36.35 -51.42 4.21
N ASP A 470 -37.36 -50.83 3.57
CA ASP A 470 -38.09 -49.58 3.90
C ASP A 470 -37.28 -48.53 4.69
N ILE A 471 -36.39 -47.82 4.00
CA ILE A 471 -35.80 -46.58 4.53
C ILE A 471 -36.61 -45.39 4.00
N ASP A 472 -37.11 -44.56 4.90
CA ASP A 472 -37.84 -43.31 4.60
C ASP A 472 -37.03 -42.41 3.65
N ASP A 473 -37.62 -42.11 2.48
CA ASP A 473 -37.03 -41.27 1.42
C ASP A 473 -36.54 -39.91 1.96
N ALA A 474 -37.16 -39.37 3.00
CA ALA A 474 -36.73 -38.12 3.64
C ALA A 474 -35.41 -38.29 4.41
N ILE A 475 -35.20 -39.44 5.07
CA ILE A 475 -33.97 -39.77 5.80
C ILE A 475 -32.84 -40.07 4.81
N VAL A 476 -33.14 -40.75 3.71
CA VAL A 476 -32.19 -40.99 2.62
C VAL A 476 -31.78 -39.66 1.98
N SER A 477 -32.73 -38.78 1.69
CA SER A 477 -32.47 -37.44 1.13
C SER A 477 -31.60 -36.59 2.07
N GLN A 478 -31.86 -36.60 3.38
CA GLN A 478 -31.06 -35.86 4.35
C GLN A 478 -29.64 -36.45 4.48
N ARG A 479 -29.49 -37.78 4.47
CA ARG A 479 -28.16 -38.42 4.47
C ARG A 479 -27.37 -38.15 3.20
N ILE A 480 -28.05 -38.08 2.05
CA ILE A 480 -27.43 -37.69 0.79
C ILE A 480 -26.97 -36.23 0.88
N ILE A 481 -27.78 -35.30 1.41
CA ILE A 481 -27.38 -33.91 1.67
C ILE A 481 -26.17 -33.84 2.62
N ASP A 482 -26.17 -34.63 3.69
CA ASP A 482 -25.05 -34.67 4.65
C ASP A 482 -23.77 -35.24 4.01
N MET A 483 -23.89 -36.26 3.16
CA MET A 483 -22.79 -36.82 2.36
C MET A 483 -22.31 -35.84 1.29
N MET A 484 -23.18 -35.10 0.63
CA MET A 484 -22.81 -34.04 -0.32
C MET A 484 -22.12 -32.88 0.39
N THR A 485 -22.55 -32.58 1.61
CA THR A 485 -21.91 -31.60 2.50
C THR A 485 -20.54 -32.09 2.98
N GLU A 486 -20.35 -33.40 3.19
CA GLU A 486 -19.02 -33.99 3.43
C GLU A 486 -18.15 -34.04 2.16
N PHE A 487 -18.74 -34.36 1.01
CA PHE A 487 -18.05 -34.39 -0.28
C PHE A 487 -17.55 -33.00 -0.67
N ALA A 488 -18.37 -31.94 -0.46
CA ALA A 488 -17.99 -30.54 -0.59
C ALA A 488 -16.87 -30.10 0.37
N LYS A 489 -16.70 -30.78 1.52
CA LYS A 489 -15.53 -30.58 2.41
C LYS A 489 -14.26 -31.27 1.88
N SER A 490 -14.38 -32.22 0.95
CA SER A 490 -13.29 -33.07 0.46
C SER A 490 -12.85 -32.78 -0.99
N VAL A 491 -13.67 -32.08 -1.79
CA VAL A 491 -13.34 -31.63 -3.14
C VAL A 491 -12.61 -30.30 -3.07
N LYS A 492 -11.36 -30.25 -3.57
CA LYS A 492 -10.73 -28.99 -3.97
C LYS A 492 -11.59 -28.38 -5.06
N LEU A 493 -12.10 -27.17 -4.86
CA LEU A 493 -12.68 -26.38 -5.94
C LEU A 493 -11.71 -25.29 -6.35
N PRO A 494 -11.29 -25.34 -7.61
CA PRO A 494 -10.86 -24.15 -8.31
C PRO A 494 -11.44 -24.12 -9.72
N GLU A 495 -12.23 -23.09 -10.01
CA GLU A 495 -12.29 -22.51 -11.36
C GLU A 495 -12.65 -21.03 -11.18
N LEU A 496 -11.62 -20.17 -11.12
CA LEU A 496 -11.80 -18.73 -11.32
C LEU A 496 -11.98 -18.51 -12.82
N ASP A 497 -13.21 -18.69 -13.31
CA ASP A 497 -13.57 -18.19 -14.63
C ASP A 497 -13.88 -16.70 -14.47
N ILE A 498 -12.86 -15.85 -14.67
CA ILE A 498 -13.03 -14.39 -14.70
C ILE A 498 -13.67 -14.04 -16.06
N PRO A 499 -14.96 -13.68 -16.14
CA PRO A 499 -15.60 -13.41 -17.43
C PRO A 499 -15.12 -12.09 -18.02
N LEU A 500 -15.01 -12.07 -19.35
CA LEU A 500 -14.54 -10.97 -20.20
C LEU A 500 -15.12 -9.60 -19.80
N GLU A 501 -14.23 -8.65 -19.53
CA GLU A 501 -14.48 -7.20 -19.35
C GLU A 501 -15.92 -6.82 -18.99
N VAL A 502 -16.23 -6.71 -17.69
CA VAL A 502 -17.27 -5.76 -17.27
C VAL A 502 -16.63 -4.38 -17.27
N ASP A 503 -16.47 -3.87 -18.48
CA ASP A 503 -15.83 -2.59 -18.79
C ASP A 503 -16.63 -1.41 -18.19
N GLY A 504 -15.93 -0.41 -17.64
CA GLY A 504 -16.49 0.95 -17.54
C GLY A 504 -16.96 1.51 -16.19
N ARG A 505 -16.63 0.96 -15.00
CA ARG A 505 -17.01 1.67 -13.74
C ARG A 505 -16.24 2.96 -13.52
N VAL A 506 -15.02 3.05 -14.03
CA VAL A 506 -14.21 4.28 -13.99
C VAL A 506 -13.73 4.55 -15.41
N THR A 507 -14.52 5.27 -16.20
CA THR A 507 -14.19 5.58 -17.60
C THR A 507 -13.39 6.86 -17.71
N ASP A 508 -12.21 6.78 -18.32
CA ASP A 508 -11.44 7.95 -18.72
C ASP A 508 -11.92 8.45 -20.09
N LYS A 509 -12.35 9.71 -20.15
CA LYS A 509 -12.73 10.38 -21.40
C LYS A 509 -11.93 11.67 -21.53
N PRO A 510 -10.67 11.61 -21.99
CA PRO A 510 -9.89 12.82 -22.20
C PRO A 510 -10.56 13.67 -23.28
N THR A 511 -10.82 14.95 -23.00
CA THR A 511 -11.23 15.87 -24.07
C THR A 511 -10.05 16.01 -25.04
N THR A 512 -10.20 15.48 -26.26
CA THR A 512 -9.23 15.68 -27.35
C THR A 512 -9.05 17.18 -27.58
N GLY A 513 -7.87 17.69 -27.25
CA GLY A 513 -7.42 19.04 -27.61
C GLY A 513 -6.84 19.10 -29.00
#